data_AF-A0A832QYP9-F1
#
_entry.id   AF-A0A832QYP9-F1
#
_cell.length_a   1.000
_cell.length_b   1.000
_cell.length_c   1.000
_cell.angle_alpha   90.00
_cell.angle_beta   90.00
_cell.angle_gamma   90.00
#
_symmetry.space_group_name_H-M   'P 1'
#
loop_
_entity.id
_entity.type
_entity.pdbx_description
1 polymer ?
#
loop_
_entity_poly.entity_id
_entity_poly.type
_entity_poly.pdbx_seq_one_letter_code
_entity_poly.pdbx_strand_id
1 'polypeptide(L)'
;MANRSIQSTGAYLPLLRFERKAARAELSWAGLGGNGKGRRTVAGWDEDALTQAVEAAREALAPAQGPVARVVFASTSAAFSDRSQSVLLSEALNLPRDAETVDLANCRRSAVSALLRALRGPEGVELIAAGEKRATQPGSAANLTWGDGAGAVVVSDGPGVARLRGAGRVNLDLLDSYTSVARGLPYAAEERFTRDVMLSEALIPAAKAALAEAGLQGADVALAVVPEPVSGLYAAAARKLGLSAPNLIDRLGAEAGELGTAAPLFGLALALEQAQPGQIVLLAGCGNGCDVLLLEVTGSTDRRPAHQALAEGAALTSYSRLLSLTGGIELDWGPRAEVNQKVSASVLARHGREMHGFVGGRDQDGNVQFPKTPMPVNPGLDEPGAYQDVILRDEPARVVSITADRLNFTPDPPFHFGLVQFENGARVVMEHCDVEGGAQQVGAPLRMRFRIKAIDRQRQFRSYFWKAAPLARPQLAAKE
;
A
#
# COMPACT_ATOMS: atom_id res chain seq x y z
N MET A 1 19.58 -17.61 18.75
CA MET A 1 18.79 -17.07 17.62
C MET A 1 18.17 -15.78 18.10
N ALA A 2 18.18 -14.71 17.29
CA ALA A 2 17.58 -13.44 17.68
C ALA A 2 16.10 -13.67 18.04
N ASN A 3 15.65 -13.16 19.19
CA ASN A 3 14.29 -13.32 19.69
C ASN A 3 13.34 -12.35 18.96
N ARG A 4 13.27 -12.45 17.64
CA ARG A 4 12.52 -11.55 16.75
C ARG A 4 11.20 -12.20 16.36
N SER A 5 10.13 -11.42 16.34
CA SER A 5 8.81 -11.88 15.91
C SER A 5 8.05 -10.77 15.19
N ILE A 6 7.09 -11.19 14.36
CA ILE A 6 6.10 -10.31 13.76
C ILE A 6 5.14 -9.90 14.87
N GLN A 7 5.01 -8.60 15.09
CA GLN A 7 4.11 -8.01 16.09
C GLN A 7 2.72 -7.76 15.52
N SER A 8 2.68 -7.24 14.30
CA SER A 8 1.45 -6.79 13.68
C SER A 8 1.63 -6.65 12.17
N THR A 9 0.51 -6.65 11.47
CA THR A 9 0.41 -6.46 10.03
C THR A 9 -0.57 -5.36 9.71
N GLY A 10 -0.40 -4.76 8.53
CA GLY A 10 -1.31 -3.78 7.97
C GLY A 10 -1.52 -4.02 6.48
N ALA A 11 -2.64 -3.56 5.99
CA ALA A 11 -3.07 -3.79 4.61
C ALA A 11 -3.88 -2.58 4.13
N TYR A 12 -3.69 -2.23 2.86
CA TYR A 12 -4.42 -1.13 2.25
C TYR A 12 -4.73 -1.44 0.80
N LEU A 13 -5.99 -1.20 0.41
CA LEU A 13 -6.42 -1.12 -0.98
C LEU A 13 -7.03 0.26 -1.22
N PRO A 14 -6.83 0.85 -2.42
CA PRO A 14 -7.55 2.04 -2.89
C PRO A 14 -9.07 1.91 -2.75
N LEU A 15 -9.84 2.99 -2.95
CA LEU A 15 -11.30 2.90 -2.91
C LEU A 15 -11.88 2.16 -4.14
N LEU A 16 -11.35 2.45 -5.32
CA LEU A 16 -11.96 2.01 -6.58
C LEU A 16 -11.66 0.53 -6.88
N ARG A 17 -12.67 -0.16 -7.43
CA ARG A 17 -12.62 -1.56 -7.86
C ARG A 17 -13.08 -1.67 -9.31
N PHE A 18 -12.15 -1.77 -10.25
CA PHE A 18 -12.48 -1.95 -11.65
C PHE A 18 -13.02 -3.35 -11.92
N GLU A 19 -14.25 -3.43 -12.39
CA GLU A 19 -14.92 -4.68 -12.77
C GLU A 19 -14.40 -5.13 -14.14
N ARG A 20 -13.67 -6.27 -14.22
CA ARG A 20 -12.99 -6.71 -15.46
C ARG A 20 -13.96 -6.97 -16.62
N LYS A 21 -15.24 -7.24 -16.32
CA LYS A 21 -16.31 -7.35 -17.32
C LYS A 21 -16.49 -6.07 -18.15
N ALA A 22 -16.19 -4.90 -17.60
CA ALA A 22 -16.26 -3.63 -18.32
C ALA A 22 -15.22 -3.58 -19.45
N ALA A 23 -13.96 -3.94 -19.15
CA ALA A 23 -12.93 -4.02 -20.18
C ALA A 23 -13.25 -5.09 -21.23
N ARG A 24 -13.78 -6.25 -20.82
CA ARG A 24 -14.23 -7.29 -21.76
C ARG A 24 -15.29 -6.76 -22.73
N ALA A 25 -16.28 -6.02 -22.23
CA ALA A 25 -17.31 -5.44 -23.07
C ALA A 25 -16.72 -4.43 -24.07
N GLU A 26 -15.93 -3.48 -23.56
CA GLU A 26 -15.40 -2.37 -24.36
C GLU A 26 -14.34 -2.79 -25.39
N LEU A 27 -13.51 -3.79 -25.06
CA LEU A 27 -12.40 -4.24 -25.90
C LEU A 27 -12.72 -5.44 -26.80
N SER A 28 -13.96 -5.93 -26.75
CA SER A 28 -14.39 -7.13 -27.48
C SER A 28 -14.20 -7.04 -28.99
N TRP A 29 -14.40 -5.85 -29.58
CA TRP A 29 -14.20 -5.60 -31.01
C TRP A 29 -12.76 -5.83 -31.47
N ALA A 30 -11.79 -5.70 -30.57
CA ALA A 30 -10.36 -5.94 -30.82
C ALA A 30 -9.90 -7.35 -30.42
N GLY A 31 -10.81 -8.20 -29.94
CA GLY A 31 -10.47 -9.52 -29.39
C GLY A 31 -9.71 -9.46 -28.06
N LEU A 32 -9.78 -8.33 -27.35
CA LEU A 32 -9.09 -8.08 -26.07
C LEU A 32 -10.09 -8.08 -24.89
N GLY A 33 -9.59 -7.84 -23.66
CA GLY A 33 -10.42 -7.70 -22.45
C GLY A 33 -10.56 -8.98 -21.59
N GLY A 34 -9.93 -10.08 -22.00
CA GLY A 34 -9.79 -11.29 -21.19
C GLY A 34 -11.12 -11.98 -20.85
N ASN A 35 -11.14 -12.80 -19.78
CA ASN A 35 -12.33 -13.56 -19.40
C ASN A 35 -13.41 -12.71 -18.69
N GLY A 36 -13.11 -11.46 -18.33
CA GLY A 36 -14.01 -10.54 -17.64
C GLY A 36 -14.38 -10.93 -16.20
N LYS A 37 -13.73 -11.95 -15.62
CA LYS A 37 -14.04 -12.44 -14.26
C LYS A 37 -13.25 -11.71 -13.19
N GLY A 38 -13.94 -11.32 -12.12
CA GLY A 38 -13.36 -10.64 -10.98
C GLY A 38 -13.16 -9.14 -11.22
N ARG A 39 -12.44 -8.52 -10.28
CA ARG A 39 -12.18 -7.09 -10.26
C ARG A 39 -10.70 -6.85 -9.91
N ARG A 40 -10.20 -5.66 -10.23
CA ARG A 40 -8.89 -5.18 -9.76
C ARG A 40 -9.04 -3.87 -8.98
N THR A 41 -8.16 -3.62 -8.04
CA THR A 41 -8.05 -2.32 -7.38
C THR A 41 -7.43 -1.31 -8.32
N VAL A 42 -7.83 -0.04 -8.15
CA VAL A 42 -7.36 1.08 -8.94
C VAL A 42 -7.06 2.23 -7.99
N ALA A 43 -5.78 2.61 -7.92
CA ALA A 43 -5.36 3.81 -7.22
C ALA A 43 -6.01 5.04 -7.88
N GLY A 44 -6.52 5.96 -7.04
CA GLY A 44 -6.97 7.27 -7.49
C GLY A 44 -5.85 8.06 -8.15
N TRP A 45 -6.20 9.19 -8.77
CA TRP A 45 -5.20 10.09 -9.34
C TRP A 45 -4.22 10.62 -8.28
N ASP A 46 -4.68 10.69 -7.03
CA ASP A 46 -3.93 11.16 -5.87
C ASP A 46 -3.31 10.03 -5.02
N GLU A 47 -3.20 8.82 -5.58
CA GLU A 47 -2.56 7.67 -4.95
C GLU A 47 -1.40 7.12 -5.80
N ASP A 48 -0.33 6.69 -5.13
CA ASP A 48 0.80 5.93 -5.69
C ASP A 48 1.34 4.87 -4.72
N ALA A 49 2.44 4.21 -5.06
CA ALA A 49 3.05 3.18 -4.22
C ALA A 49 3.37 3.67 -2.79
N LEU A 50 3.86 4.92 -2.64
CA LEU A 50 4.18 5.50 -1.34
C LEU A 50 2.93 5.77 -0.52
N THR A 51 1.92 6.40 -1.11
CA THR A 51 0.70 6.75 -0.36
C THR A 51 -0.01 5.52 0.19
N GLN A 52 -0.06 4.45 -0.61
CA GLN A 52 -0.65 3.18 -0.20
C GLN A 52 0.18 2.52 0.91
N ALA A 53 1.51 2.53 0.81
CA ALA A 53 2.40 1.98 1.83
C ALA A 53 2.30 2.71 3.16
N VAL A 54 2.14 4.04 3.15
CA VAL A 54 1.89 4.84 4.37
C VAL A 54 0.60 4.38 5.05
N GLU A 55 -0.49 4.19 4.31
CA GLU A 55 -1.76 3.73 4.90
C GLU A 55 -1.66 2.32 5.49
N ALA A 56 -1.02 1.38 4.79
CA ALA A 56 -0.76 0.05 5.33
C ALA A 56 0.14 0.09 6.59
N ALA A 57 1.18 0.93 6.58
CA ALA A 57 2.08 1.10 7.70
C ALA A 57 1.40 1.68 8.94
N ARG A 58 0.47 2.64 8.79
CA ARG A 58 -0.32 3.16 9.91
C ARG A 58 -1.13 2.06 10.59
N GLU A 59 -1.78 1.22 9.80
CA GLU A 59 -2.53 0.09 10.35
C GLU A 59 -1.61 -0.88 11.10
N ALA A 60 -0.44 -1.18 10.52
CA ALA A 60 0.56 -2.05 11.15
C ALA A 60 1.17 -1.45 12.43
N LEU A 61 1.38 -0.14 12.50
CA LEU A 61 1.99 0.55 13.65
C LEU A 61 1.01 0.84 14.79
N ALA A 62 -0.29 0.89 14.53
CA ALA A 62 -1.28 1.22 15.56
C ALA A 62 -1.24 0.34 16.84
N PRO A 63 -0.86 -0.95 16.82
CA PRO A 63 -0.66 -1.74 18.05
C PRO A 63 0.82 -1.83 18.49
N ALA A 64 1.76 -1.25 17.73
CA ALA A 64 3.19 -1.38 17.98
C ALA A 64 3.59 -0.56 19.21
N GLN A 65 4.59 -1.07 19.94
CA GLN A 65 5.11 -0.42 21.14
C GLN A 65 6.55 0.04 20.90
N GLY A 66 6.87 1.25 21.38
CA GLY A 66 8.20 1.82 21.30
C GLY A 66 8.52 2.53 19.97
N PRO A 67 9.67 3.24 19.91
CA PRO A 67 10.07 3.99 18.73
C PRO A 67 10.53 3.04 17.60
N VAL A 68 10.10 3.33 16.38
CA VAL A 68 10.58 2.63 15.18
C VAL A 68 12.04 3.00 14.93
N ALA A 69 12.93 2.02 14.99
CA ALA A 69 14.37 2.20 14.77
C ALA A 69 14.75 2.08 13.29
N ARG A 70 13.98 1.30 12.51
CA ARG A 70 14.25 1.04 11.09
C ARG A 70 12.98 1.01 10.26
N VAL A 71 13.06 1.54 9.05
CA VAL A 71 11.95 1.67 8.11
C VAL A 71 12.41 1.21 6.73
N VAL A 72 11.74 0.20 6.20
CA VAL A 72 11.95 -0.30 4.84
C VAL A 72 10.74 0.02 3.98
N PHE A 73 10.97 0.70 2.86
CA PHE A 73 9.99 0.82 1.79
C PHE A 73 10.37 -0.11 0.63
N ALA A 74 9.47 -0.99 0.22
CA ALA A 74 9.69 -1.94 -0.88
C ALA A 74 8.69 -1.71 -2.02
N SER A 75 9.20 -1.47 -3.24
CA SER A 75 8.34 -1.26 -4.41
C SER A 75 9.09 -1.47 -5.73
N THR A 76 8.38 -1.95 -6.77
CA THR A 76 8.87 -1.93 -8.16
C THR A 76 8.26 -0.79 -8.99
N SER A 77 7.47 0.09 -8.37
CA SER A 77 6.77 1.21 -9.01
C SER A 77 6.85 2.50 -8.19
N ALA A 78 7.96 2.69 -7.48
CA ALA A 78 8.27 3.94 -6.79
C ALA A 78 8.19 5.14 -7.75
N ALA A 79 7.68 6.26 -7.25
CA ALA A 79 7.50 7.50 -8.02
C ALA A 79 8.82 8.16 -8.44
N PHE A 80 9.89 7.89 -7.71
CA PHE A 80 11.21 8.47 -7.93
C PHE A 80 12.28 7.38 -7.90
N SER A 81 13.28 7.53 -8.75
CA SER A 81 14.48 6.66 -8.78
C SER A 81 15.62 7.20 -7.90
N ASP A 82 15.69 8.51 -7.71
CA ASP A 82 16.74 9.21 -6.95
C ASP A 82 16.14 10.22 -5.97
N ARG A 83 15.16 9.75 -5.20
CA ARG A 83 14.60 10.44 -4.03
C ARG A 83 14.01 9.37 -3.12
N SER A 84 14.61 9.21 -1.94
CA SER A 84 14.21 8.17 -0.99
C SER A 84 12.73 8.26 -0.64
N GLN A 85 12.00 7.18 -0.88
CA GLN A 85 10.59 7.07 -0.49
C GLN A 85 10.46 6.58 0.95
N SER A 86 11.40 5.78 1.44
CA SER A 86 11.48 5.39 2.84
C SER A 86 11.64 6.60 3.79
N VAL A 87 12.38 7.64 3.39
CA VAL A 87 12.45 8.93 4.13
C VAL A 87 11.09 9.63 4.16
N LEU A 88 10.40 9.73 3.02
CA LEU A 88 9.07 10.33 2.97
C LEU A 88 8.03 9.55 3.78
N LEU A 89 8.11 8.22 3.76
CA LEU A 89 7.28 7.33 4.57
C LEU A 89 7.52 7.57 6.07
N SER A 90 8.79 7.69 6.47
CA SER A 90 9.19 8.02 7.84
C SER A 90 8.65 9.38 8.29
N GLU A 91 8.77 10.41 7.44
CA GLU A 91 8.21 11.74 7.74
C GLU A 91 6.68 11.73 7.81
N ALA A 92 6.00 11.02 6.90
CA ALA A 92 4.54 10.91 6.89
C ALA A 92 4.02 10.26 8.18
N LEU A 93 4.73 9.25 8.68
CA LEU A 93 4.43 8.58 9.94
C LEU A 93 4.98 9.32 11.17
N ASN A 94 5.67 10.45 10.98
CA ASN A 94 6.38 11.21 12.03
C ASN A 94 7.27 10.32 12.92
N LEU A 95 8.02 9.40 12.32
CA LEU A 95 8.96 8.51 13.02
C LEU A 95 10.25 9.25 13.43
N PRO A 96 11.05 8.73 14.37
CA PRO A 96 12.29 9.39 14.82
C PRO A 96 13.19 9.83 13.65
N ARG A 97 13.87 10.97 13.80
CA ARG A 97 14.74 11.55 12.74
C ARG A 97 15.96 10.70 12.43
N ASP A 98 16.37 9.88 13.39
CA ASP A 98 17.51 8.97 13.35
C ASP A 98 17.11 7.51 13.06
N ALA A 99 15.82 7.24 12.77
CA ALA A 99 15.40 5.94 12.28
C ALA A 99 16.10 5.63 10.95
N GLU A 100 16.69 4.44 10.84
CA GLU A 100 17.31 3.99 9.59
C GLU A 100 16.25 3.86 8.50
N THR A 101 16.50 4.39 7.30
CA THR A 101 15.57 4.32 6.18
C THR A 101 16.21 3.58 5.01
N VAL A 102 15.52 2.59 4.45
CA VAL A 102 16.00 1.78 3.33
C VAL A 102 14.93 1.66 2.26
N ASP A 103 15.28 1.98 1.02
CA ASP A 103 14.46 1.71 -0.16
C ASP A 103 14.91 0.40 -0.83
N LEU A 104 13.97 -0.52 -1.08
CA LEU A 104 14.20 -1.76 -1.81
C LEU A 104 13.38 -1.77 -3.10
N ALA A 105 14.05 -2.05 -4.21
CA ALA A 105 13.48 -1.96 -5.56
C ALA A 105 13.87 -3.12 -6.46
N ASN A 106 13.45 -3.05 -7.73
CA ASN A 106 13.86 -3.91 -8.85
C ASN A 106 13.47 -5.39 -8.78
N CYS A 107 12.86 -5.86 -7.71
CA CYS A 107 12.37 -7.24 -7.65
C CYS A 107 11.12 -7.37 -6.76
N ARG A 108 10.12 -8.11 -7.24
CA ARG A 108 8.85 -8.34 -6.53
C ARG A 108 8.99 -9.14 -5.24
N ARG A 109 10.06 -9.93 -5.07
CA ARG A 109 10.35 -10.64 -3.81
C ARG A 109 10.91 -9.76 -2.70
N SER A 110 11.27 -8.50 -3.00
CA SER A 110 12.02 -7.61 -2.10
C SER A 110 11.38 -7.42 -0.72
N ALA A 111 10.05 -7.36 -0.62
CA ALA A 111 9.36 -7.26 0.67
C ALA A 111 9.57 -8.48 1.57
N VAL A 112 9.57 -9.70 0.99
CA VAL A 112 9.84 -10.93 1.74
C VAL A 112 11.32 -11.03 2.09
N SER A 113 12.21 -10.57 1.19
CA SER A 113 13.64 -10.46 1.50
C SER A 113 13.90 -9.53 2.69
N ALA A 114 13.18 -8.41 2.77
CA ALA A 114 13.25 -7.47 3.88
C ALA A 114 12.75 -8.07 5.19
N LEU A 115 11.58 -8.74 5.15
CA LEU A 115 11.02 -9.41 6.31
C LEU A 115 11.96 -10.50 6.86
N LEU A 116 12.57 -11.31 5.99
CA LEU A 116 13.57 -12.30 6.41
C LEU A 116 14.77 -11.64 7.09
N ARG A 117 15.27 -10.54 6.52
CA ARG A 117 16.38 -9.79 7.10
C ARG A 117 16.01 -9.22 8.47
N ALA A 118 14.81 -8.68 8.63
CA ALA A 118 14.32 -8.14 9.90
C ALA A 118 14.15 -9.23 10.98
N LEU A 119 13.67 -10.41 10.60
CA LEU A 119 13.48 -11.55 11.50
C LEU A 119 14.80 -12.23 11.93
N ARG A 120 15.86 -12.07 11.14
CA ARG A 120 17.22 -12.54 11.48
C ARG A 120 18.16 -11.41 11.94
N GLY A 121 17.66 -10.18 11.94
CA GLY A 121 18.42 -8.97 12.15
C GLY A 121 18.62 -8.63 13.63
N PRO A 122 19.26 -7.48 13.90
CA PRO A 122 19.48 -6.99 15.26
C PRO A 122 18.17 -6.56 15.94
N GLU A 123 18.24 -6.37 17.25
CA GLU A 123 17.13 -5.90 18.10
C GLU A 123 16.66 -4.48 17.75
N GLY A 124 15.40 -4.17 18.03
CA GLY A 124 14.74 -2.89 17.76
C GLY A 124 13.54 -2.98 16.79
N VAL A 125 12.59 -2.05 16.92
CA VAL A 125 11.36 -2.05 16.11
C VAL A 125 11.67 -1.72 14.65
N GLU A 126 11.32 -2.61 13.73
CA GLU A 126 11.48 -2.45 12.28
C GLU A 126 10.13 -2.51 11.58
N LEU A 127 9.83 -1.49 10.79
CA LEU A 127 8.66 -1.44 9.91
C LEU A 127 9.10 -1.79 8.48
N ILE A 128 8.47 -2.80 7.89
CA ILE A 128 8.56 -3.07 6.45
C ILE A 128 7.21 -2.75 5.82
N ALA A 129 7.21 -1.81 4.87
CA ALA A 129 6.03 -1.42 4.12
C ALA A 129 6.27 -1.58 2.62
N ALA A 130 5.35 -2.24 1.93
CA ALA A 130 5.41 -2.45 0.50
C ALA A 130 4.17 -1.87 -0.17
N GLY A 131 4.36 -1.17 -1.30
CA GLY A 131 3.27 -0.57 -2.06
C GLY A 131 3.51 -0.68 -3.56
N GLU A 132 2.43 -0.83 -4.33
CA GLU A 132 2.50 -0.95 -5.79
C GLU A 132 1.41 -0.14 -6.50
N LYS A 133 1.82 0.52 -7.59
CA LYS A 133 0.97 1.09 -8.64
C LYS A 133 1.69 0.97 -9.98
N ARG A 134 1.68 -0.23 -10.56
CA ARG A 134 2.53 -0.56 -11.72
C ARG A 134 1.90 -0.06 -13.02
N ALA A 135 2.72 0.57 -13.87
CA ALA A 135 2.30 1.00 -15.20
C ALA A 135 1.94 -0.20 -16.08
N THR A 136 0.92 -0.06 -16.92
CA THR A 136 0.43 -1.13 -17.79
C THR A 136 -0.03 -0.58 -19.13
N GLN A 137 0.11 -1.37 -20.20
CA GLN A 137 -0.42 -1.03 -21.51
C GLN A 137 -1.93 -1.33 -21.57
N PRO A 138 -2.80 -0.39 -21.99
CA PRO A 138 -4.22 -0.66 -22.22
C PRO A 138 -4.47 -1.97 -22.99
N GLY A 139 -5.39 -2.80 -22.48
CA GLY A 139 -5.80 -4.06 -23.10
C GLY A 139 -4.85 -5.25 -22.87
N SER A 140 -3.65 -5.03 -22.33
CA SER A 140 -2.74 -6.12 -21.94
C SER A 140 -3.27 -6.92 -20.75
N ALA A 141 -2.81 -8.17 -20.59
CA ALA A 141 -3.16 -8.99 -19.43
C ALA A 141 -2.87 -8.26 -18.10
N ALA A 142 -1.70 -7.63 -17.99
CA ALA A 142 -1.31 -6.82 -16.83
C ALA A 142 -2.30 -5.68 -16.53
N ASN A 143 -2.76 -4.95 -17.55
CA ASN A 143 -3.74 -3.88 -17.38
C ASN A 143 -5.09 -4.39 -16.84
N LEU A 144 -5.47 -5.60 -17.22
CA LEU A 144 -6.71 -6.23 -16.77
C LEU A 144 -6.58 -6.84 -15.36
N THR A 145 -5.41 -7.37 -15.00
CA THR A 145 -5.25 -8.23 -13.82
C THR A 145 -4.46 -7.64 -12.66
N TRP A 146 -3.49 -6.75 -12.90
CA TRP A 146 -2.69 -6.17 -11.83
C TRP A 146 -3.53 -5.19 -11.02
N GLY A 147 -3.44 -5.28 -9.70
CA GLY A 147 -4.06 -4.35 -8.78
C GLY A 147 -3.04 -3.37 -8.22
N ASP A 148 -3.57 -2.30 -7.63
CA ASP A 148 -2.81 -1.35 -6.82
C ASP A 148 -3.11 -1.61 -5.34
N GLY A 149 -2.10 -1.61 -4.49
CA GLY A 149 -2.29 -1.82 -3.06
C GLY A 149 -1.01 -1.82 -2.27
N ALA A 150 -1.13 -2.05 -0.96
CA ALA A 150 -0.01 -2.11 -0.05
C ALA A 150 -0.23 -3.11 1.11
N GLY A 151 0.89 -3.63 1.61
CA GLY A 151 0.96 -4.44 2.81
C GLY A 151 2.13 -4.00 3.67
N ALA A 152 2.00 -4.10 4.99
CA ALA A 152 3.04 -3.72 5.94
C ALA A 152 3.12 -4.72 7.10
N VAL A 153 4.29 -4.79 7.72
CA VAL A 153 4.56 -5.66 8.87
C VAL A 153 5.52 -4.96 9.82
N VAL A 154 5.28 -5.12 11.12
CA VAL A 154 6.18 -4.66 12.18
C VAL A 154 6.87 -5.88 12.79
N VAL A 155 8.19 -5.82 12.90
CA VAL A 155 9.02 -6.83 13.57
C VAL A 155 9.68 -6.17 14.77
N SER A 156 9.60 -6.83 15.93
CA SER A 156 10.30 -6.40 17.14
C SER A 156 10.82 -7.60 17.92
N ASP A 157 11.41 -7.29 19.07
CA ASP A 157 11.91 -8.29 20.00
C ASP A 157 10.77 -8.84 20.86
N GLY A 158 10.94 -10.08 21.33
CA GLY A 158 10.00 -10.72 22.23
C GLY A 158 8.86 -11.49 21.53
N PRO A 159 7.81 -11.87 22.27
CA PRO A 159 6.65 -12.58 21.71
C PRO A 159 5.85 -11.68 20.77
N GLY A 160 5.23 -12.27 19.76
CA GLY A 160 4.41 -11.57 18.76
C GLY A 160 3.30 -12.47 18.22
N VAL A 161 2.69 -12.10 17.10
CA VAL A 161 1.64 -12.88 16.43
C VAL A 161 2.22 -14.01 15.57
N ALA A 162 3.47 -13.91 15.11
CA ALA A 162 4.15 -15.00 14.42
C ALA A 162 5.68 -14.94 14.55
N ARG A 163 6.35 -16.09 14.47
CA ARG A 163 7.82 -16.21 14.50
C ARG A 163 8.38 -17.05 13.35
N LEU A 164 9.61 -16.76 12.94
CA LEU A 164 10.29 -17.53 11.90
C LEU A 164 10.68 -18.93 12.38
N ARG A 165 10.35 -19.95 11.61
CA ARG A 165 10.76 -21.35 11.84
C ARG A 165 11.80 -21.86 10.88
N GLY A 166 11.76 -21.40 9.63
CA GLY A 166 12.75 -21.75 8.62
C GLY A 166 12.61 -20.85 7.41
N ALA A 167 13.68 -20.71 6.64
CA ALA A 167 13.68 -19.93 5.42
C ALA A 167 14.50 -20.61 4.32
N GLY A 168 14.11 -20.37 3.08
CA GLY A 168 14.84 -20.84 1.91
C GLY A 168 14.88 -19.75 0.86
N ARG A 169 15.97 -19.72 0.10
CA ARG A 169 16.20 -18.74 -0.94
C ARG A 169 16.83 -19.39 -2.15
N VAL A 170 16.32 -19.00 -3.32
CA VAL A 170 17.01 -19.19 -4.60
C VAL A 170 17.09 -17.85 -5.30
N ASN A 171 18.28 -17.50 -5.78
CA ASN A 171 18.47 -16.40 -6.72
C ASN A 171 18.51 -16.97 -8.12
N LEU A 172 17.70 -16.43 -9.01
CA LEU A 172 17.62 -16.88 -10.40
C LEU A 172 17.36 -15.67 -11.28
N ASP A 173 18.20 -15.42 -12.26
CA ASP A 173 17.90 -14.40 -13.26
C ASP A 173 16.83 -14.92 -14.24
N LEU A 174 15.59 -15.02 -13.74
CA LEU A 174 14.45 -15.44 -14.51
C LEU A 174 13.80 -14.21 -15.15
N LEU A 175 13.81 -14.20 -16.48
CA LEU A 175 13.08 -13.21 -17.26
C LEU A 175 11.61 -13.59 -17.34
N ASP A 176 10.84 -13.38 -16.26
CA ASP A 176 9.39 -13.59 -16.26
C ASP A 176 8.64 -12.35 -16.78
N SER A 177 8.96 -11.20 -16.20
CA SER A 177 8.58 -9.88 -16.68
C SER A 177 9.60 -8.84 -16.24
N TYR A 178 9.90 -7.88 -17.12
CA TYR A 178 10.77 -6.75 -16.83
C TYR A 178 10.17 -5.45 -17.34
N THR A 179 10.56 -4.34 -16.73
CA THR A 179 10.25 -2.99 -17.18
C THR A 179 11.56 -2.25 -17.37
N SER A 180 11.89 -1.87 -18.60
CA SER A 180 13.06 -1.03 -18.85
C SER A 180 12.75 0.44 -18.56
N VAL A 181 13.74 1.20 -18.10
CA VAL A 181 13.60 2.64 -17.83
C VAL A 181 13.14 3.40 -19.08
N ALA A 182 13.71 3.07 -20.24
CA ALA A 182 13.38 3.74 -21.51
C ALA A 182 11.93 3.50 -21.98
N ARG A 183 11.39 2.30 -21.70
CA ARG A 183 10.02 1.95 -22.13
C ARG A 183 8.97 2.31 -21.08
N GLY A 184 9.30 2.18 -19.80
CA GLY A 184 8.37 2.42 -18.68
C GLY A 184 7.17 1.48 -18.59
N LEU A 185 7.07 0.50 -19.50
CA LEU A 185 5.98 -0.48 -19.55
C LEU A 185 6.53 -1.91 -19.44
N PRO A 186 5.80 -2.82 -18.79
CA PRO A 186 6.24 -4.19 -18.61
C PRO A 186 6.25 -4.94 -19.94
N TYR A 187 7.24 -5.82 -20.08
CA TYR A 187 7.29 -6.86 -21.07
C TYR A 187 7.26 -8.21 -20.35
N ALA A 188 6.44 -9.14 -20.82
CA ALA A 188 6.31 -10.47 -20.24
C ALA A 188 6.90 -11.52 -21.19
N ALA A 189 7.58 -12.50 -20.63
CA ALA A 189 7.98 -13.70 -21.36
C ALA A 189 6.80 -14.66 -21.54
N GLU A 190 7.04 -15.75 -22.25
CA GLU A 190 6.04 -16.80 -22.44
C GLU A 190 5.67 -17.44 -21.09
N GLU A 191 4.37 -17.63 -20.85
CA GLU A 191 3.82 -18.00 -19.54
C GLU A 191 4.24 -19.41 -19.13
N ARG A 192 4.27 -20.38 -20.04
CA ARG A 192 4.66 -21.76 -19.72
C ARG A 192 6.13 -21.84 -19.35
N PHE A 193 7.02 -21.21 -20.12
CA PHE A 193 8.45 -21.09 -19.79
C PHE A 193 8.62 -20.49 -18.40
N THR A 194 7.99 -19.34 -18.15
CA THR A 194 8.05 -18.64 -16.87
C THR A 194 7.62 -19.54 -15.72
N ARG A 195 6.47 -20.20 -15.86
CA ARG A 195 5.92 -21.08 -14.82
C ARG A 195 6.82 -22.27 -14.57
N ASP A 196 7.22 -22.98 -15.62
CA ASP A 196 7.95 -24.24 -15.50
C ASP A 196 9.34 -23.99 -14.86
N VAL A 197 10.04 -22.92 -15.27
CA VAL A 197 11.34 -22.54 -14.70
C VAL A 197 11.22 -21.98 -13.28
N MET A 198 10.26 -21.06 -13.01
CA MET A 198 10.05 -20.54 -11.66
C MET A 198 9.71 -21.67 -10.68
N LEU A 199 8.92 -22.63 -11.12
CA LEU A 199 8.51 -23.78 -10.32
C LEU A 199 9.70 -24.69 -9.98
N SER A 200 10.42 -25.18 -11.00
CA SER A 200 11.46 -26.20 -10.81
C SER A 200 12.73 -25.65 -10.20
N GLU A 201 13.16 -24.47 -10.64
CA GLU A 201 14.47 -23.92 -10.30
C GLU A 201 14.43 -23.00 -9.08
N ALA A 202 13.30 -22.35 -8.77
CA ALA A 202 13.24 -21.36 -7.70
C ALA A 202 12.28 -21.74 -6.55
N LEU A 203 10.98 -21.88 -6.81
CA LEU A 203 9.98 -22.03 -5.76
C LEU A 203 10.10 -23.36 -5.01
N ILE A 204 10.18 -24.50 -5.72
CA ILE A 204 10.30 -25.82 -5.07
C ILE A 204 11.60 -25.94 -4.26
N PRO A 205 12.79 -25.59 -4.79
CA PRO A 205 14.02 -25.69 -4.01
C PRO A 205 14.04 -24.75 -2.80
N ALA A 206 13.55 -23.51 -2.93
CA ALA A 206 13.44 -22.58 -1.82
C ALA A 206 12.48 -23.11 -0.73
N ALA A 207 11.32 -23.64 -1.12
CA ALA A 207 10.37 -24.20 -0.17
C ALA A 207 10.91 -25.45 0.55
N LYS A 208 11.61 -26.34 -0.18
CA LYS A 208 12.29 -27.50 0.43
C LYS A 208 13.35 -27.09 1.44
N ALA A 209 14.14 -26.06 1.13
CA ALA A 209 15.13 -25.53 2.06
C ALA A 209 14.48 -24.95 3.33
N ALA A 210 13.39 -24.18 3.18
CA ALA A 210 12.65 -23.62 4.31
C ALA A 210 12.04 -24.71 5.21
N LEU A 211 11.44 -25.74 4.61
CA LEU A 211 10.88 -26.91 5.30
C LEU A 211 11.98 -27.69 6.04
N ALA A 212 13.11 -27.93 5.38
CA ALA A 212 14.24 -28.64 5.98
C ALA A 212 14.83 -27.86 7.16
N GLU A 213 15.02 -26.53 7.04
CA GLU A 213 15.49 -25.69 8.16
C GLU A 213 14.52 -25.72 9.35
N ALA A 214 13.21 -25.71 9.08
CA ALA A 214 12.19 -25.76 10.11
C ALA A 214 11.98 -27.15 10.75
N GLY A 215 12.50 -28.21 10.11
CA GLY A 215 12.19 -29.60 10.48
C GLY A 215 10.74 -29.98 10.22
N LEU A 216 10.10 -29.39 9.20
CA LEU A 216 8.69 -29.56 8.85
C LEU A 216 8.52 -30.24 7.49
N GLN A 217 7.33 -30.77 7.23
CA GLN A 217 6.88 -31.30 5.95
C GLN A 217 5.79 -30.41 5.35
N GLY A 218 5.53 -30.55 4.04
CA GLY A 218 4.47 -29.76 3.40
C GLY A 218 3.09 -29.95 4.02
N ALA A 219 2.81 -31.14 4.57
CA ALA A 219 1.54 -31.43 5.24
C ALA A 219 1.34 -30.61 6.53
N ASP A 220 2.40 -30.05 7.11
CA ASP A 220 2.33 -29.24 8.34
C ASP A 220 1.92 -27.78 8.05
N VAL A 221 1.97 -27.35 6.80
CA VAL A 221 1.57 -25.99 6.39
C VAL A 221 0.05 -25.89 6.38
N ALA A 222 -0.49 -24.97 7.16
CA ALA A 222 -1.93 -24.74 7.28
C ALA A 222 -2.45 -23.72 6.26
N LEU A 223 -1.67 -22.67 5.98
CA LEU A 223 -2.01 -21.61 5.04
C LEU A 223 -0.80 -21.25 4.18
N ALA A 224 -1.04 -20.88 2.92
CA ALA A 224 0.00 -20.43 2.02
C ALA A 224 -0.30 -19.04 1.46
N VAL A 225 0.76 -18.28 1.22
CA VAL A 225 0.77 -17.00 0.54
C VAL A 225 1.87 -17.04 -0.49
N VAL A 226 1.54 -17.48 -1.70
CA VAL A 226 2.48 -17.62 -2.80
C VAL A 226 1.99 -16.80 -3.98
N PRO A 227 2.68 -15.69 -4.33
CA PRO A 227 2.37 -14.93 -5.53
C PRO A 227 2.46 -15.81 -6.78
N GLU A 228 1.47 -15.69 -7.66
CA GLU A 228 1.36 -16.48 -8.89
C GLU A 228 1.46 -15.56 -10.11
N PRO A 229 2.69 -15.19 -10.55
CA PRO A 229 2.86 -14.41 -11.78
C PRO A 229 2.26 -15.12 -13.00
N VAL A 230 2.17 -16.46 -12.93
CA VAL A 230 1.45 -17.31 -13.88
C VAL A 230 0.52 -18.23 -13.09
N SER A 231 -0.74 -18.32 -13.53
CA SER A 231 -1.78 -19.12 -12.87
C SER A 231 -1.38 -20.60 -12.75
N GLY A 232 -1.66 -21.20 -11.59
CA GLY A 232 -1.45 -22.62 -11.32
C GLY A 232 -0.02 -22.98 -10.91
N LEU A 233 0.84 -21.98 -10.71
CA LEU A 233 2.18 -22.14 -10.14
C LEU A 233 2.09 -22.77 -8.75
N TYR A 234 1.22 -22.25 -7.88
CA TYR A 234 1.06 -22.77 -6.52
C TYR A 234 0.51 -24.19 -6.54
N ALA A 235 -0.55 -24.45 -7.30
CA ALA A 235 -1.13 -25.79 -7.39
C ALA A 235 -0.12 -26.86 -7.85
N ALA A 236 0.81 -26.49 -8.75
CA ALA A 236 1.88 -27.38 -9.17
C ALA A 236 2.94 -27.58 -8.07
N ALA A 237 3.33 -26.51 -7.36
CA ALA A 237 4.26 -26.57 -6.24
C ALA A 237 3.68 -27.41 -5.08
N ALA A 238 2.41 -27.19 -4.74
CA ALA A 238 1.69 -27.89 -3.69
C ALA A 238 1.72 -29.40 -3.86
N ARG A 239 1.42 -29.90 -5.07
CA ARG A 239 1.51 -31.33 -5.40
C ARG A 239 2.91 -31.91 -5.21
N LYS A 240 3.96 -31.15 -5.53
CA LYS A 240 5.36 -31.60 -5.43
C LYS A 240 5.92 -31.54 -4.02
N LEU A 241 5.39 -30.63 -3.19
CA LEU A 241 5.81 -30.39 -1.82
C LEU A 241 4.93 -31.11 -0.79
N GLY A 242 3.79 -31.68 -1.20
CA GLY A 242 2.83 -32.30 -0.31
C GLY A 242 2.01 -31.29 0.51
N LEU A 243 1.81 -30.07 -0.02
CA LEU A 243 1.00 -29.03 0.61
C LEU A 243 -0.49 -29.29 0.35
N SER A 244 -1.30 -29.26 1.41
CA SER A 244 -2.77 -29.20 1.34
C SER A 244 -3.33 -27.80 1.61
N ALA A 245 -2.48 -26.87 2.06
CA ALA A 245 -2.86 -25.51 2.39
C ALA A 245 -3.52 -24.77 1.21
N PRO A 246 -4.57 -23.97 1.45
CA PRO A 246 -5.06 -23.04 0.44
C PRO A 246 -4.07 -21.87 0.23
N ASN A 247 -4.01 -21.34 -0.98
CA ASN A 247 -3.25 -20.13 -1.29
C ASN A 247 -4.14 -18.89 -1.18
N LEU A 248 -3.84 -17.99 -0.23
CA LEU A 248 -4.67 -16.81 0.00
C LEU A 248 -4.54 -15.76 -1.11
N ILE A 249 -3.51 -15.84 -1.95
CA ILE A 249 -3.36 -14.97 -3.13
C ILE A 249 -4.48 -15.22 -4.16
N ASP A 250 -5.10 -16.40 -4.21
CA ASP A 250 -6.22 -16.67 -5.13
C ASP A 250 -7.39 -15.72 -4.89
N ARG A 251 -7.73 -15.51 -3.62
CA ARG A 251 -8.77 -14.56 -3.20
C ARG A 251 -8.37 -13.13 -3.61
N LEU A 252 -7.12 -12.76 -3.36
CA LEU A 252 -6.58 -11.45 -3.73
C LEU A 252 -6.65 -11.21 -5.25
N GLY A 253 -6.25 -12.17 -6.07
CA GLY A 253 -6.28 -12.06 -7.53
C GLY A 253 -7.69 -11.89 -8.11
N ALA A 254 -8.71 -12.45 -7.45
CA ALA A 254 -10.11 -12.34 -7.85
C ALA A 254 -10.81 -11.04 -7.39
N GLU A 255 -10.41 -10.51 -6.23
CA GLU A 255 -11.05 -9.37 -5.55
C GLU A 255 -10.29 -8.04 -5.64
N ALA A 256 -8.97 -8.09 -5.85
CA ALA A 256 -8.09 -6.92 -5.93
C ALA A 256 -7.08 -6.98 -7.09
N GLY A 257 -6.80 -8.16 -7.64
CA GLY A 257 -5.77 -8.35 -8.65
C GLY A 257 -4.38 -8.60 -8.05
N GLU A 258 -3.37 -8.63 -8.91
CA GLU A 258 -1.98 -8.91 -8.51
C GLU A 258 -1.30 -7.65 -7.98
N LEU A 259 -0.91 -7.65 -6.71
CA LEU A 259 -0.35 -6.48 -6.01
C LEU A 259 1.19 -6.41 -6.03
N GLY A 260 1.86 -7.22 -6.86
CA GLY A 260 3.31 -7.16 -7.05
C GLY A 260 4.08 -7.35 -5.75
N THR A 261 5.01 -6.44 -5.45
CA THR A 261 5.83 -6.50 -4.22
C THR A 261 5.00 -6.45 -2.93
N ALA A 262 3.81 -5.84 -2.96
CA ALA A 262 2.92 -5.76 -1.81
C ALA A 262 2.13 -7.06 -1.55
N ALA A 263 1.97 -7.92 -2.56
CA ALA A 263 1.11 -9.10 -2.48
C ALA A 263 1.48 -10.05 -1.32
N PRO A 264 2.77 -10.39 -1.08
CA PRO A 264 3.13 -11.25 0.04
C PRO A 264 2.76 -10.66 1.41
N LEU A 265 3.00 -9.36 1.64
CA LEU A 265 2.70 -8.74 2.94
C LEU A 265 1.20 -8.57 3.15
N PHE A 266 0.44 -8.24 2.10
CA PHE A 266 -1.03 -8.21 2.16
C PHE A 266 -1.59 -9.61 2.46
N GLY A 267 -1.10 -10.63 1.74
CA GLY A 267 -1.52 -12.01 1.95
C GLY A 267 -1.13 -12.55 3.32
N LEU A 268 0.02 -12.13 3.86
CA LEU A 268 0.42 -12.45 5.24
C LEU A 268 -0.58 -11.87 6.25
N ALA A 269 -1.01 -10.62 6.07
CA ALA A 269 -2.04 -10.02 6.92
C ALA A 269 -3.35 -10.85 6.86
N LEU A 270 -3.82 -11.21 5.65
CA LEU A 270 -4.97 -12.10 5.50
C LEU A 270 -4.80 -13.44 6.23
N ALA A 271 -3.61 -14.04 6.15
CA ALA A 271 -3.30 -15.31 6.80
C ALA A 271 -3.40 -15.20 8.32
N LEU A 272 -2.73 -14.20 8.91
CA LEU A 272 -2.67 -14.02 10.36
C LEU A 272 -4.02 -13.62 10.98
N GLU A 273 -4.87 -12.93 10.21
CA GLU A 273 -6.23 -12.55 10.65
C GLU A 273 -7.20 -13.72 10.83
N GLN A 274 -6.89 -14.88 10.23
CA GLN A 274 -7.72 -16.09 10.27
C GLN A 274 -7.01 -17.32 10.84
N ALA A 275 -5.70 -17.24 11.04
CA ALA A 275 -4.91 -18.34 11.57
C ALA A 275 -5.09 -18.51 13.08
N GLN A 276 -4.91 -19.75 13.53
CA GLN A 276 -4.89 -20.10 14.94
C GLN A 276 -3.45 -20.28 15.43
N PRO A 277 -3.13 -19.97 16.70
CA PRO A 277 -1.83 -20.27 17.28
C PRO A 277 -1.43 -21.74 17.07
N GLY A 278 -0.15 -21.96 16.76
CA GLY A 278 0.42 -23.27 16.41
C GLY A 278 0.37 -23.60 14.92
N GLN A 279 -0.45 -22.92 14.12
CA GLN A 279 -0.48 -23.13 12.67
C GLN A 279 0.77 -22.59 11.98
N ILE A 280 1.17 -23.23 10.88
CA ILE A 280 2.29 -22.81 10.03
C ILE A 280 1.76 -22.10 8.79
N VAL A 281 2.27 -20.90 8.53
CA VAL A 281 2.04 -20.13 7.31
C VAL A 281 3.29 -20.21 6.44
N LEU A 282 3.12 -20.67 5.19
CA LEU A 282 4.16 -20.56 4.16
C LEU A 282 3.98 -19.25 3.42
N LEU A 283 4.97 -18.38 3.49
CA LEU A 283 5.00 -17.10 2.79
C LEU A 283 6.11 -17.12 1.73
N ALA A 284 5.78 -16.80 0.48
CA ALA A 284 6.75 -16.68 -0.59
C ALA A 284 6.77 -15.28 -1.22
N GLY A 285 7.96 -14.83 -1.62
CA GLY A 285 8.15 -13.72 -2.54
C GLY A 285 8.79 -14.24 -3.83
N CYS A 286 8.16 -13.99 -4.98
CA CYS A 286 8.58 -14.51 -6.28
C CYS A 286 8.97 -13.37 -7.25
N GLY A 287 9.92 -13.64 -8.14
CA GLY A 287 10.42 -12.72 -9.18
C GLY A 287 11.68 -13.31 -9.83
N ASN A 288 12.79 -12.58 -9.81
CA ASN A 288 14.12 -13.09 -10.17
C ASN A 288 14.66 -14.03 -9.06
N GLY A 289 14.01 -15.19 -8.92
CA GLY A 289 14.19 -16.13 -7.83
C GLY A 289 13.03 -16.11 -6.83
N CYS A 290 13.19 -16.85 -5.74
CA CYS A 290 12.19 -16.99 -4.69
C CYS A 290 12.81 -16.91 -3.30
N ASP A 291 12.12 -16.21 -2.41
CA ASP A 291 12.34 -16.28 -0.96
C ASP A 291 11.12 -16.94 -0.33
N VAL A 292 11.32 -17.96 0.49
CA VAL A 292 10.24 -18.69 1.18
C VAL A 292 10.50 -18.70 2.68
N LEU A 293 9.47 -18.33 3.46
CA LEU A 293 9.48 -18.30 4.92
C LEU A 293 8.41 -19.25 5.45
N LEU A 294 8.76 -20.01 6.49
CA LEU A 294 7.79 -20.72 7.32
C LEU A 294 7.64 -19.97 8.63
N LEU A 295 6.42 -19.48 8.88
CA LEU A 295 6.08 -18.68 10.03
C LEU A 295 5.13 -19.50 10.92
N GLU A 296 5.51 -19.69 12.18
CA GLU A 296 4.61 -20.25 13.19
C GLU A 296 3.80 -19.13 13.79
N VAL A 297 2.47 -19.27 13.76
CA VAL A 297 1.55 -18.36 14.41
C VAL A 297 1.62 -18.58 15.91
N THR A 298 1.94 -17.53 16.66
CA THR A 298 2.14 -17.59 18.13
C THR A 298 1.04 -16.88 18.90
N GLY A 299 0.23 -16.07 18.23
CA GLY A 299 -0.90 -15.36 18.83
C GLY A 299 -1.97 -15.03 17.79
N SER A 300 -3.17 -14.75 18.26
CA SER A 300 -4.30 -14.30 17.43
C SER A 300 -4.43 -12.77 17.45
N THR A 301 -5.02 -12.20 16.40
CA THR A 301 -5.38 -10.78 16.32
C THR A 301 -6.88 -10.62 16.06
N ASP A 302 -7.52 -9.69 16.78
CA ASP A 302 -8.92 -9.29 16.50
C ASP A 302 -9.01 -8.24 15.40
N ARG A 303 -7.89 -7.57 15.09
CA ARG A 303 -7.83 -6.58 14.00
C ARG A 303 -7.78 -7.30 12.67
N ARG A 304 -8.66 -6.89 11.74
CA ARG A 304 -8.80 -7.50 10.42
C ARG A 304 -8.70 -6.51 9.24
N PRO A 305 -7.66 -5.65 9.18
CA PRO A 305 -7.53 -4.64 8.12
C PRO A 305 -7.49 -5.21 6.70
N ALA A 306 -6.92 -6.40 6.49
CA ALA A 306 -6.83 -6.99 5.15
C ALA A 306 -8.19 -7.54 4.67
N HIS A 307 -8.92 -8.24 5.54
CA HIS A 307 -10.30 -8.65 5.25
C HIS A 307 -11.22 -7.45 5.03
N GLN A 308 -11.09 -6.40 5.85
CA GLN A 308 -11.84 -5.17 5.70
C GLN A 308 -11.53 -4.48 4.36
N ALA A 309 -10.26 -4.36 3.97
CA ALA A 309 -9.86 -3.74 2.71
C ALA A 309 -10.42 -4.48 1.47
N LEU A 310 -10.56 -5.81 1.54
CA LEU A 310 -11.20 -6.62 0.49
C LEU A 310 -12.72 -6.41 0.43
N ALA A 311 -13.37 -6.27 1.59
CA ALA A 311 -14.82 -6.07 1.68
C ALA A 311 -15.24 -4.65 1.28
N GLU A 312 -14.41 -3.65 1.55
CA GLU A 312 -14.69 -2.24 1.25
C GLU A 312 -14.27 -1.84 -0.16
N GLY A 313 -15.03 -0.94 -0.79
CA GLY A 313 -14.69 -0.35 -2.08
C GLY A 313 -15.89 0.16 -2.87
N ALA A 314 -15.61 0.83 -3.98
CA ALA A 314 -16.62 1.29 -4.93
C ALA A 314 -16.37 0.71 -6.32
N ALA A 315 -17.43 0.21 -6.97
CA ALA A 315 -17.31 -0.37 -8.30
C ALA A 315 -16.99 0.69 -9.36
N LEU A 316 -15.96 0.44 -10.17
CA LEU A 316 -15.59 1.21 -11.34
C LEU A 316 -15.90 0.39 -12.59
N THR A 317 -16.79 0.89 -13.44
CA THR A 317 -17.27 0.19 -14.66
C THR A 317 -16.94 0.94 -15.95
N SER A 318 -16.28 2.09 -15.87
CA SER A 318 -15.80 2.84 -17.03
C SER A 318 -14.33 2.51 -17.30
N TYR A 319 -14.04 1.90 -18.45
CA TYR A 319 -12.67 1.60 -18.84
C TYR A 319 -11.92 2.88 -19.22
N SER A 320 -12.57 3.87 -19.86
CA SER A 320 -11.94 5.17 -20.12
C SER A 320 -11.55 5.93 -18.84
N ARG A 321 -12.38 5.90 -17.78
CA ARG A 321 -12.01 6.45 -16.45
C ARG A 321 -10.84 5.66 -15.84
N LEU A 322 -10.81 4.32 -15.95
CA LEU A 322 -9.64 3.53 -15.56
C LEU A 322 -8.38 3.99 -16.30
N LEU A 323 -8.45 4.13 -17.63
CA LEU A 323 -7.30 4.52 -18.44
C LEU A 323 -6.83 5.94 -18.09
N SER A 324 -7.75 6.85 -17.81
CA SER A 324 -7.41 8.20 -17.36
C SER A 324 -6.70 8.20 -16.01
N LEU A 325 -7.24 7.49 -15.01
CA LEU A 325 -6.66 7.39 -13.65
C LEU A 325 -5.29 6.69 -13.63
N THR A 326 -5.07 5.75 -14.54
CA THR A 326 -3.83 4.97 -14.65
C THR A 326 -2.81 5.58 -15.61
N GLY A 327 -3.14 6.70 -16.28
CA GLY A 327 -2.28 7.33 -17.27
C GLY A 327 -2.14 6.55 -18.59
N GLY A 328 -3.06 5.62 -18.86
CA GLY A 328 -3.12 4.83 -20.08
C GLY A 328 -3.66 5.60 -21.30
N ILE A 329 -4.32 6.74 -21.07
CA ILE A 329 -4.71 7.71 -22.11
C ILE A 329 -4.39 9.13 -21.63
N GLU A 330 -4.03 9.99 -22.57
CA GLU A 330 -3.86 11.42 -22.34
C GLU A 330 -5.11 12.16 -22.82
N LEU A 331 -5.95 12.56 -21.87
CA LEU A 331 -7.13 13.37 -22.16
C LEU A 331 -6.72 14.86 -22.27
N ASP A 332 -7.35 15.58 -23.20
CA ASP A 332 -7.30 17.03 -23.22
C ASP A 332 -8.20 17.58 -22.11
N TRP A 333 -7.59 18.16 -21.09
CA TRP A 333 -8.27 18.71 -19.91
C TRP A 333 -8.52 20.22 -20.00
N GLY A 334 -8.14 20.84 -21.11
CA GLY A 334 -8.29 22.27 -21.36
C GLY A 334 -7.48 23.20 -20.43
N PRO A 335 -7.67 24.53 -20.57
CA PRO A 335 -6.78 25.52 -19.97
C PRO A 335 -6.71 25.50 -18.44
N ARG A 336 -7.77 25.05 -17.76
CA ARG A 336 -7.78 24.98 -16.28
C ARG A 336 -6.81 23.93 -15.74
N ALA A 337 -6.44 22.93 -16.55
CA ALA A 337 -5.47 21.91 -16.18
C ALA A 337 -4.01 22.34 -16.39
N GLU A 338 -3.78 23.53 -16.97
CA GLU A 338 -2.43 24.08 -17.21
C GLU A 338 -1.81 24.67 -15.93
N VAL A 339 -2.60 24.84 -14.86
CA VAL A 339 -2.12 25.33 -13.57
C VAL A 339 -1.03 24.39 -13.06
N ASN A 340 0.17 24.94 -12.91
CA ASN A 340 1.33 24.19 -12.43
C ASN A 340 1.81 24.75 -11.08
N GLN A 341 1.93 23.89 -10.07
CA GLN A 341 2.38 24.26 -8.73
C GLN A 341 3.81 23.75 -8.49
N LYS A 342 4.79 24.63 -8.72
CA LYS A 342 6.20 24.31 -8.45
C LYS A 342 6.43 24.25 -6.93
N VAL A 343 6.98 23.13 -6.47
CA VAL A 343 7.38 22.97 -5.08
C VAL A 343 8.72 23.65 -4.82
N SER A 344 8.82 24.42 -3.73
CA SER A 344 10.06 25.06 -3.30
C SER A 344 10.89 24.13 -2.42
N ALA A 345 12.12 23.82 -2.83
CA ALA A 345 13.04 22.98 -2.05
C ALA A 345 13.34 23.58 -0.67
N SER A 346 13.49 24.91 -0.57
CA SER A 346 13.71 25.60 0.70
C SER A 346 12.50 25.54 1.65
N VAL A 347 11.29 25.40 1.11
CA VAL A 347 10.07 25.23 1.92
C VAL A 347 9.97 23.78 2.39
N LEU A 348 10.28 22.80 1.54
CA LEU A 348 10.35 21.40 1.95
C LEU A 348 11.42 21.17 3.03
N ALA A 349 12.60 21.78 2.91
CA ALA A 349 13.64 21.64 3.92
C ALA A 349 13.23 22.21 5.30
N ARG A 350 12.48 23.33 5.31
CA ARG A 350 12.04 24.00 6.55
C ARG A 350 10.80 23.38 7.17
N HIS A 351 9.82 23.00 6.35
CA HIS A 351 8.47 22.65 6.80
C HIS A 351 8.03 21.25 6.35
N GLY A 352 8.81 20.56 5.51
CA GLY A 352 8.43 19.29 4.89
C GLY A 352 8.02 18.24 5.91
N ARG A 353 8.82 18.05 6.97
CA ARG A 353 8.50 17.10 8.04
C ARG A 353 7.18 17.42 8.75
N GLU A 354 6.92 18.69 9.05
CA GLU A 354 5.67 19.11 9.70
C GLU A 354 4.46 18.92 8.76
N MET A 355 4.62 19.26 7.48
CA MET A 355 3.59 19.11 6.47
C MET A 355 3.29 17.63 6.18
N HIS A 356 4.31 16.81 5.94
CA HIS A 356 4.17 15.39 5.70
C HIS A 356 3.66 14.65 6.93
N GLY A 357 4.09 15.01 8.14
CA GLY A 357 3.60 14.40 9.38
C GLY A 357 2.22 14.90 9.84
N PHE A 358 1.68 15.94 9.20
CA PHE A 358 0.51 16.70 9.64
C PHE A 358 0.62 17.20 11.09
N VAL A 359 1.76 17.82 11.40
CA VAL A 359 2.09 18.28 12.74
C VAL A 359 1.65 19.73 12.91
N GLY A 360 0.57 19.92 13.66
CA GLY A 360 0.12 21.22 14.16
C GLY A 360 0.85 21.61 15.45
N GLY A 361 0.53 22.80 15.95
CA GLY A 361 1.05 23.32 17.21
C GLY A 361 -0.10 23.61 18.19
N ARG A 362 0.04 23.15 19.42
CA ARG A 362 -0.79 23.55 20.56
C ARG A 362 -0.10 24.67 21.31
N ASP A 363 -0.78 25.80 21.48
CA ASP A 363 -0.29 26.92 22.28
C ASP A 363 -0.45 26.66 23.80
N GLN A 364 0.02 27.61 24.60
CA GLN A 364 -0.02 27.55 26.07
C GLN A 364 -1.43 27.58 26.67
N ASP A 365 -2.43 28.06 25.92
CA ASP A 365 -3.84 28.10 26.34
C ASP A 365 -4.63 26.89 25.81
N GLY A 366 -3.96 25.97 25.09
CA GLY A 366 -4.53 24.73 24.58
C GLY A 366 -5.12 24.80 23.17
N ASN A 367 -5.05 25.95 22.47
CA ASN A 367 -5.55 26.05 21.11
C ASN A 367 -4.61 25.34 20.14
N VAL A 368 -5.19 24.53 19.25
CA VAL A 368 -4.43 23.79 18.24
C VAL A 368 -4.60 24.44 16.87
N GLN A 369 -3.48 24.73 16.21
CA GLN A 369 -3.46 25.31 14.87
C GLN A 369 -2.62 24.51 13.87
N PHE A 370 -2.98 24.62 12.60
CA PHE A 370 -2.18 24.16 11.48
C PHE A 370 -2.40 25.08 10.26
N PRO A 371 -1.32 25.49 9.55
CA PRO A 371 0.08 25.25 9.87
C PRO A 371 0.54 26.02 11.13
N LYS A 372 1.70 25.65 11.69
CA LYS A 372 2.35 26.46 12.71
C LYS A 372 2.79 27.79 12.09
N THR A 373 2.48 28.89 12.75
CA THR A 373 2.94 30.24 12.39
C THR A 373 3.78 30.81 13.52
N PRO A 374 4.70 31.76 13.26
CA PRO A 374 5.48 32.38 14.33
C PRO A 374 4.62 32.97 15.45
N MET A 375 3.43 33.49 15.11
CA MET A 375 2.44 34.01 16.06
C MET A 375 1.29 33.01 16.23
N PRO A 376 0.83 32.73 17.46
CA PRO A 376 -0.39 31.95 17.70
C PRO A 376 -1.62 32.62 17.09
N VAL A 377 -2.59 31.82 16.65
CA VAL A 377 -3.89 32.33 16.18
C VAL A 377 -4.81 32.79 17.33
N ASN A 378 -4.45 32.48 18.57
CA ASN A 378 -5.17 32.92 19.76
C ASN A 378 -4.97 34.43 19.97
N PRO A 379 -6.03 35.25 19.92
CA PRO A 379 -5.92 36.70 20.07
C PRO A 379 -5.54 37.16 21.48
N GLY A 380 -5.54 36.26 22.47
CA GLY A 380 -5.05 36.54 23.82
C GLY A 380 -3.52 36.42 23.97
N LEU A 381 -2.81 36.00 22.93
CA LEU A 381 -1.37 35.79 22.94
C LEU A 381 -0.67 36.78 21.99
N ASP A 382 0.18 37.63 22.55
CA ASP A 382 0.91 38.68 21.82
C ASP A 382 2.41 38.38 21.61
N GLU A 383 2.86 37.20 22.05
CA GLU A 383 4.26 36.76 21.95
C GLU A 383 4.43 35.65 20.91
N PRO A 384 5.61 35.53 20.26
CA PRO A 384 5.91 34.40 19.40
C PRO A 384 5.66 33.05 20.08
N GLY A 385 4.95 32.17 19.38
CA GLY A 385 4.39 30.95 19.95
C GLY A 385 5.44 29.89 20.27
N ALA A 386 5.52 29.47 21.53
CA ALA A 386 6.07 28.18 21.90
C ALA A 386 4.96 27.12 21.75
N TYR A 387 5.12 26.20 20.80
CA TYR A 387 4.12 25.18 20.52
C TYR A 387 4.54 23.81 21.05
N GLN A 388 3.58 23.06 21.58
CA GLN A 388 3.67 21.62 21.67
C GLN A 388 3.22 20.99 20.35
N ASP A 389 4.01 20.07 19.79
CA ASP A 389 3.65 19.36 18.57
C ASP A 389 2.40 18.49 18.77
N VAL A 390 1.44 18.61 17.84
CA VAL A 390 0.20 17.81 17.81
C VAL A 390 0.06 17.18 16.44
N ILE A 391 -0.05 15.85 16.39
CA ILE A 391 -0.24 15.09 15.16
C ILE A 391 -1.73 15.09 14.80
N LEU A 392 -2.13 15.78 13.74
CA LEU A 392 -3.56 15.93 13.37
C LEU A 392 -4.10 14.77 12.52
N ARG A 393 -3.24 14.02 11.83
CA ARG A 393 -3.66 12.92 10.92
C ARG A 393 -4.40 11.76 11.61
N ASP A 394 -4.18 11.59 12.91
CA ASP A 394 -4.76 10.50 13.71
C ASP A 394 -5.92 11.00 14.59
N GLU A 395 -6.20 12.30 14.55
CA GLU A 395 -7.26 12.90 15.36
C GLU A 395 -8.62 12.78 14.68
N PRO A 396 -9.67 12.37 15.42
CA PRO A 396 -11.01 12.33 14.88
C PRO A 396 -11.45 13.71 14.40
N ALA A 397 -12.18 13.73 13.28
CA ALA A 397 -12.62 14.96 12.64
C ALA A 397 -14.01 14.83 12.03
N ARG A 398 -14.62 15.97 11.71
CA ARG A 398 -15.95 16.04 11.09
C ARG A 398 -16.04 17.13 10.04
N VAL A 399 -16.95 16.95 9.08
CA VAL A 399 -17.26 17.95 8.05
C VAL A 399 -17.94 19.16 8.70
N VAL A 400 -17.42 20.37 8.46
CA VAL A 400 -18.12 21.63 8.78
C VAL A 400 -18.75 22.23 7.53
N SER A 401 -18.00 22.24 6.43
CA SER A 401 -18.51 22.59 5.11
C SER A 401 -17.88 21.69 4.07
N ILE A 402 -18.56 21.47 2.96
CA ILE A 402 -18.04 20.73 1.81
C ILE A 402 -18.66 21.28 0.53
N THR A 403 -17.85 21.39 -0.51
CA THR A 403 -18.27 21.78 -1.86
C THR A 403 -17.89 20.67 -2.82
N ALA A 404 -18.79 20.34 -3.76
CA ALA A 404 -18.53 19.43 -4.88
C ALA A 404 -18.45 20.25 -6.16
N ASP A 405 -17.26 20.75 -6.47
CA ASP A 405 -17.03 21.67 -7.58
C ASP A 405 -16.75 20.93 -8.89
N ARG A 406 -17.39 21.36 -9.98
CA ARG A 406 -17.15 20.85 -11.35
C ARG A 406 -16.44 21.86 -12.24
N LEU A 407 -16.14 23.06 -11.74
CA LEU A 407 -15.45 24.10 -12.49
C LEU A 407 -13.94 24.03 -12.32
N ASN A 408 -13.45 23.85 -11.08
CA ASN A 408 -12.02 23.64 -10.84
C ASN A 408 -11.55 22.31 -11.43
N PHE A 409 -10.35 22.34 -12.02
CA PHE A 409 -9.74 21.14 -12.56
C PHE A 409 -9.36 20.16 -11.44
N THR A 410 -9.78 18.91 -11.59
CA THR A 410 -9.27 17.74 -10.88
C THR A 410 -9.23 16.58 -11.88
N PRO A 411 -8.25 15.67 -11.83
CA PRO A 411 -8.19 14.53 -12.74
C PRO A 411 -9.38 13.58 -12.64
N ASP A 412 -10.11 13.61 -11.52
CA ASP A 412 -11.29 12.78 -11.29
C ASP A 412 -12.41 13.63 -10.67
N PRO A 413 -13.22 14.33 -11.50
CA PRO A 413 -14.22 15.27 -11.02
C PRO A 413 -15.46 14.58 -10.42
N PRO A 414 -16.15 15.22 -9.45
CA PRO A 414 -15.96 16.60 -8.99
C PRO A 414 -14.82 16.80 -7.97
N PHE A 415 -14.30 18.03 -7.88
CA PHE A 415 -13.31 18.42 -6.87
C PHE A 415 -14.00 18.69 -5.53
N HIS A 416 -13.69 17.88 -4.52
CA HIS A 416 -14.27 18.02 -3.19
C HIS A 416 -13.29 18.73 -2.24
N PHE A 417 -13.74 19.82 -1.63
CA PHE A 417 -12.97 20.55 -0.61
C PHE A 417 -13.91 21.25 0.38
N GLY A 418 -13.40 21.56 1.58
CA GLY A 418 -14.21 22.20 2.60
C GLY A 418 -13.50 22.33 3.95
N LEU A 419 -14.20 22.88 4.93
CA LEU A 419 -13.68 23.06 6.28
C LEU A 419 -13.88 21.79 7.11
N VAL A 420 -12.79 21.32 7.72
CA VAL A 420 -12.75 20.17 8.62
C VAL A 420 -12.49 20.65 10.05
N GLN A 421 -13.26 20.12 11.00
CA GLN A 421 -13.09 20.36 12.44
C GLN A 421 -12.56 19.09 13.11
N PHE A 422 -11.40 19.21 13.75
CA PHE A 422 -10.82 18.16 14.60
C PHE A 422 -11.36 18.26 16.03
N GLU A 423 -11.42 17.15 16.74
CA GLU A 423 -11.90 17.10 18.13
C GLU A 423 -11.04 17.92 19.10
N ASN A 424 -9.74 18.03 18.83
CA ASN A 424 -8.81 18.85 19.61
C ASN A 424 -8.94 20.37 19.36
N GLY A 425 -9.97 20.81 18.64
CA GLY A 425 -10.26 22.22 18.37
C GLY A 425 -9.72 22.75 17.05
N ALA A 426 -8.75 22.10 16.42
CA ALA A 426 -8.16 22.56 15.17
C ALA A 426 -9.19 22.63 14.03
N ARG A 427 -9.05 23.63 13.16
CA ARG A 427 -9.84 23.81 11.95
C ARG A 427 -8.93 23.97 10.74
N VAL A 428 -9.15 23.17 9.71
CA VAL A 428 -8.32 23.17 8.50
C VAL A 428 -9.21 23.08 7.27
N VAL A 429 -8.97 23.92 6.27
CA VAL A 429 -9.59 23.75 4.94
C VAL A 429 -8.84 22.64 4.21
N MET A 430 -9.54 21.58 3.84
CA MET A 430 -8.94 20.38 3.29
C MET A 430 -9.61 19.97 1.98
N GLU A 431 -8.82 19.34 1.12
CA GLU A 431 -9.36 18.53 0.03
C GLU A 431 -9.91 17.23 0.61
N HIS A 432 -10.97 16.71 -0.01
CA HIS A 432 -11.54 15.42 0.33
C HIS A 432 -11.18 14.39 -0.74
N CYS A 433 -10.85 13.18 -0.32
CA CYS A 433 -10.64 12.02 -1.18
C CYS A 433 -11.61 10.89 -0.81
N ASP A 434 -11.61 9.80 -1.57
CA ASP A 434 -12.46 8.64 -1.36
C ASP A 434 -13.98 8.98 -1.31
N VAL A 435 -14.42 9.99 -2.07
CA VAL A 435 -15.83 10.39 -2.17
C VAL A 435 -16.40 9.83 -3.48
N GLU A 436 -17.28 8.83 -3.37
CA GLU A 436 -18.04 8.31 -4.51
C GLU A 436 -19.54 8.60 -4.32
N GLY A 437 -20.20 9.04 -5.40
CA GLY A 437 -21.60 9.47 -5.36
C GLY A 437 -21.77 10.94 -4.96
N GLY A 438 -22.54 11.21 -3.89
CA GLY A 438 -22.84 12.55 -3.40
C GLY A 438 -21.77 13.08 -2.42
N ALA A 439 -21.72 14.40 -2.24
CA ALA A 439 -20.89 15.01 -1.20
C ALA A 439 -21.27 14.50 0.20
N GLN A 440 -20.29 14.41 1.09
CA GLN A 440 -20.53 14.08 2.50
C GLN A 440 -21.48 15.09 3.16
N GLN A 441 -22.22 14.65 4.18
CA GLN A 441 -23.09 15.54 4.92
C GLN A 441 -22.29 16.34 5.96
N VAL A 442 -22.76 17.54 6.31
CA VAL A 442 -22.21 18.31 7.44
C VAL A 442 -22.36 17.48 8.71
N GLY A 443 -21.30 17.45 9.52
CA GLY A 443 -21.21 16.62 10.73
C GLY A 443 -20.76 15.18 10.48
N ALA A 444 -20.64 14.72 9.22
CA ALA A 444 -20.17 13.37 8.93
C ALA A 444 -18.75 13.14 9.47
N PRO A 445 -18.46 11.97 10.06
CA PRO A 445 -17.15 11.66 10.61
C PRO A 445 -16.13 11.44 9.49
N LEU A 446 -14.93 11.97 9.71
CA LEU A 446 -13.81 11.94 8.78
C LEU A 446 -12.60 11.28 9.43
N ARG A 447 -11.73 10.76 8.57
CA ARG A 447 -10.35 10.40 8.91
C ARG A 447 -9.40 11.02 7.90
N MET A 448 -8.12 11.13 8.24
CA MET A 448 -7.12 11.62 7.31
C MET A 448 -6.47 10.48 6.55
N ARG A 449 -6.20 10.70 5.26
CA ARG A 449 -5.48 9.77 4.37
C ARG A 449 -4.31 10.47 3.69
N PHE A 450 -3.16 9.84 3.66
CA PHE A 450 -1.98 10.37 2.96
C PHE A 450 -2.18 10.22 1.45
N ARG A 451 -1.99 11.31 0.71
CA ARG A 451 -2.28 11.41 -0.72
C ARG A 451 -1.25 12.28 -1.44
N ILE A 452 -1.22 12.16 -2.76
CA ILE A 452 -0.57 13.15 -3.62
C ILE A 452 -1.40 14.43 -3.54
N LYS A 453 -0.75 15.52 -3.11
CA LYS A 453 -1.37 16.84 -3.04
C LYS A 453 -1.42 17.50 -4.41
N ALA A 454 -0.29 17.49 -5.12
CA ALA A 454 -0.17 18.07 -6.44
C ALA A 454 0.92 17.37 -7.27
N ILE A 455 0.71 17.36 -8.58
CA ILE A 455 1.65 16.83 -9.59
C ILE A 455 2.09 18.01 -10.47
N ASP A 456 3.36 18.40 -10.37
CA ASP A 456 3.99 19.33 -11.31
C ASP A 456 4.30 18.57 -12.60
N ARG A 457 3.44 18.69 -13.61
CA ARG A 457 3.57 17.97 -14.89
C ARG A 457 4.79 18.42 -15.70
N GLN A 458 5.23 19.67 -15.56
CA GLN A 458 6.40 20.17 -16.31
C GLN A 458 7.70 19.58 -15.76
N ARG A 459 7.79 19.43 -14.43
CA ARG A 459 8.99 18.91 -13.75
C ARG A 459 8.88 17.45 -13.32
N GLN A 460 7.72 16.83 -13.57
CA GLN A 460 7.40 15.46 -13.16
C GLN A 460 7.59 15.23 -11.66
N PHE A 461 7.15 16.20 -10.85
CA PHE A 461 7.35 16.18 -9.40
C PHE A 461 6.02 15.99 -8.65
N ARG A 462 6.03 15.14 -7.63
CA ARG A 462 4.89 14.90 -6.74
C ARG A 462 5.14 15.49 -5.36
N SER A 463 4.15 16.23 -4.87
CA SER A 463 4.04 16.65 -3.47
C SER A 463 2.98 15.82 -2.77
N TYR A 464 3.13 15.63 -1.47
CA TYR A 464 2.25 14.78 -0.68
C TYR A 464 1.68 15.56 0.51
N PHE A 465 0.43 15.27 0.85
CA PHE A 465 -0.23 15.83 2.02
C PHE A 465 -1.42 14.95 2.43
N TRP A 466 -1.99 15.23 3.59
CA TRP A 466 -3.17 14.55 4.08
C TRP A 466 -4.44 15.16 3.52
N LYS A 467 -5.36 14.31 3.06
CA LYS A 467 -6.71 14.70 2.63
C LYS A 467 -7.74 14.09 3.57
N ALA A 468 -8.89 14.75 3.67
CA ALA A 468 -10.01 14.25 4.45
C ALA A 468 -10.73 13.14 3.69
N ALA A 469 -10.96 12.00 4.32
CA ALA A 469 -11.72 10.89 3.76
C ALA A 469 -12.91 10.57 4.69
N PRO A 470 -14.02 10.06 4.15
CA PRO A 470 -15.07 9.47 4.97
C PRO A 470 -14.49 8.41 5.92
N LEU A 471 -14.93 8.41 7.18
CA LEU A 471 -14.46 7.43 8.15
C LEU A 471 -14.82 5.99 7.72
N ALA A 472 -16.07 5.82 7.27
CA ALA A 472 -16.57 4.56 6.73
C ALA A 472 -16.43 4.53 5.21
N ARG A 473 -15.98 3.40 4.66
CA ARG A 473 -16.00 3.14 3.22
C ARG A 473 -17.24 2.31 2.84
N PRO A 474 -17.75 2.44 1.60
CA PRO A 474 -18.83 1.59 1.11
C PRO A 474 -18.42 0.12 1.15
N GLN A 475 -19.37 -0.76 1.50
CA GLN A 475 -19.18 -2.20 1.39
C GLN A 475 -19.46 -2.63 -0.05
N LEU A 476 -18.58 -3.47 -0.60
CA LEU A 476 -18.82 -4.10 -1.89
C LEU A 476 -19.96 -5.10 -1.74
N ALA A 477 -20.86 -5.14 -2.72
CA ALA A 477 -21.90 -6.16 -2.75
C ALA A 477 -21.25 -7.56 -2.68
N ALA A 478 -21.78 -8.40 -1.79
CA ALA A 478 -21.44 -9.82 -1.77
C ALA A 478 -21.69 -10.39 -3.16
N LYS A 479 -20.72 -11.13 -3.70
CA LYS A 479 -20.94 -11.86 -4.95
C LYS A 479 -21.87 -13.03 -4.60
N GLU A 480 -23.03 -13.07 -5.23
CA GLU A 480 -23.88 -14.28 -5.29
C GLU A 480 -23.15 -15.45 -5.94
#